data_AF-A0A2E9J333-F1
#
_entry.id   AF-A0A2E9J333-F1
#
_cell.length_a   1.000
_cell.length_b   1.000
_cell.length_c   1.000
_cell.angle_alpha   90.00
_cell.angle_beta   90.00
_cell.angle_gamma   90.00
#
_symmetry.space_group_name_H-M   'P 1'
#
loop_
_entity.id
_entity.type
_entity.pdbx_description
1 polymer ?
#
loop_
_entity_poly.entity_id
_entity_poly.type
_entity_poly.pdbx_seq_one_letter_code
_entity_poly.pdbx_strand_id
1 'polypeptide(L)' 'MNTSSEQFVETRELIAQLEKDRAWLLEQIDRGRWSNLRLDLAALERELGQLLQRAADTMPS' A
#
# COMPACT_ATOMS: atom_id res chain seq x y z
N MET A 1 -6.85 14.82 26.05
CA MET A 1 -6.52 15.04 24.62
C MET A 1 -5.44 14.03 24.24
N ASN A 2 -5.81 12.90 23.62
CA ASN A 2 -4.89 11.83 23.19
C ASN A 2 -5.06 11.43 21.72
N THR A 3 -5.77 12.26 20.95
CA THR A 3 -6.29 11.93 19.61
C THR A 3 -5.19 11.76 18.56
N SER A 4 -4.07 12.48 18.67
CA SER A 4 -2.98 12.39 17.68
C SER A 4 -2.26 11.03 17.72
N SER A 5 -2.01 10.51 18.91
CA SER A 5 -1.41 9.18 19.12
C SER A 5 -2.28 8.05 18.57
N GLU A 6 -3.60 8.11 18.80
CA GLU A 6 -4.56 7.12 18.27
C GLU A 6 -4.65 7.21 16.74
N GLN A 7 -4.69 8.42 16.18
CA GLN A 7 -4.63 8.63 14.73
C GLN A 7 -3.36 8.06 14.09
N PHE A 8 -2.21 8.17 14.75
CA PHE A 8 -0.98 7.57 14.24
C PHE A 8 -1.02 6.04 14.30
N VAL A 9 -1.68 5.44 15.30
CA VAL A 9 -1.86 3.98 15.34
C VAL A 9 -2.75 3.53 14.19
N GLU A 10 -3.92 4.16 14.01
CA GLU A 10 -4.86 3.84 12.92
C GLU A 10 -4.22 4.03 11.54
N THR A 11 -3.43 5.08 11.36
CA THR A 11 -2.74 5.33 10.08
C THR A 11 -1.65 4.29 9.82
N ARG A 12 -0.92 3.84 10.86
CA ARG A 12 0.08 2.77 10.72
C ARG A 12 -0.59 1.44 10.34
N GLU A 13 -1.71 1.11 10.96
CA GLU A 13 -2.50 -0.08 10.64
C GLU A 13 -3.03 -0.03 9.21
N LEU A 14 -3.53 1.13 8.77
CA LEU A 14 -3.99 1.34 7.40
C LEU A 14 -2.87 1.16 6.38
N ILE A 15 -1.68 1.73 6.63
CA ILE A 15 -0.50 1.55 5.77
C ILE A 15 -0.15 0.06 5.66
N ALA A 16 -0.11 -0.67 6.78
CA ALA A 16 0.20 -2.10 6.79
C ALA A 16 -0.84 -2.93 6.01
N GLN A 17 -2.13 -2.59 6.11
CA GLN A 17 -3.18 -3.26 5.35
C GLN A 17 -3.04 -2.99 3.85
N LEU A 18 -2.75 -1.75 3.45
CA LEU A 18 -2.54 -1.39 2.05
C LEU A 18 -1.29 -2.05 1.46
N GLU A 19 -0.22 -2.22 2.23
CA GLU A 19 0.94 -3.00 1.79
C GLU A 19 0.60 -4.46 1.52
N LYS A 20 -0.21 -5.07 2.38
CA LYS A 20 -0.69 -6.44 2.19
C LYS A 20 -1.55 -6.58 0.93
N ASP A 21 -2.46 -5.64 0.71
CA ASP A 21 -3.33 -5.63 -0.46
C ASP A 21 -2.53 -5.41 -1.75
N ARG A 22 -1.52 -4.53 -1.72
CA ARG A 22 -0.56 -4.31 -2.81
C ARG A 22 0.23 -5.58 -3.12
N ALA A 23 0.75 -6.27 -2.11
CA ALA A 23 1.47 -7.53 -2.29
C ALA A 23 0.58 -8.62 -2.90
N TRP A 24 -0.67 -8.70 -2.45
CA TRP A 24 -1.66 -9.60 -3.04
C TRP A 24 -1.92 -9.26 -4.52
N LEU A 25 -2.11 -7.98 -4.85
CA LEU A 25 -2.32 -7.54 -6.24
C LEU A 25 -1.16 -7.97 -7.13
N LEU A 26 0.08 -7.73 -6.71
CA LEU A 26 1.29 -8.12 -7.45
C LEU A 26 1.34 -9.64 -7.69
N GLU A 27 1.05 -10.45 -6.67
CA GLU A 27 1.01 -11.90 -6.80
C GLU A 27 -0.03 -12.36 -7.85
N GLN A 28 -1.20 -11.72 -7.89
CA GLN A 28 -2.22 -12.06 -8.88
C GLN A 28 -1.81 -11.68 -10.30
N ILE A 29 -1.14 -10.54 -10.47
CA ILE A 29 -0.55 -10.12 -11.74
C ILE A 29 0.48 -11.15 -12.21
N ASP A 30 1.36 -11.61 -11.31
CA ASP A 30 2.40 -12.60 -11.62
C ASP A 30 1.83 -13.97 -11.97
N ARG A 31 0.71 -14.36 -11.35
CA ARG A 31 -0.06 -15.57 -11.71
C ARG A 31 -0.76 -15.46 -13.08
N GLY A 32 -0.63 -14.33 -13.78
CA GLY A 32 -1.20 -14.12 -15.11
C GLY A 32 -2.66 -13.70 -15.11
N ARG A 33 -3.23 -13.30 -13.95
CA ARG A 33 -4.56 -12.70 -13.92
C ARG A 33 -4.54 -11.33 -14.57
N TRP A 34 -5.66 -10.95 -15.18
CA TRP A 34 -5.84 -9.66 -15.86
C TRP A 34 -4.73 -9.37 -16.88
N SER A 35 -4.39 -10.35 -17.71
CA SER A 35 -3.34 -10.25 -18.73
C SER A 35 -3.43 -8.97 -19.59
N ASN A 36 -4.66 -8.56 -19.96
CA ASN A 36 -4.90 -7.35 -20.76
C ASN A 36 -4.61 -6.04 -20.01
N LEU A 37 -4.53 -6.05 -18.68
CA LEU A 37 -4.28 -4.90 -17.81
C LEU A 37 -2.94 -5.03 -17.06
N ARG A 38 -2.12 -6.05 -17.36
CA ARG A 38 -0.90 -6.37 -16.60
C ARG A 38 0.02 -5.16 -16.42
N LEU A 39 0.24 -4.40 -17.50
CA LEU A 39 1.12 -3.23 -17.48
C LEU A 39 0.53 -2.09 -16.65
N ASP A 40 -0.75 -1.80 -16.81
CA ASP A 40 -1.44 -0.75 -16.07
C ASP A 40 -1.51 -1.07 -14.58
N LEU A 41 -1.81 -2.33 -14.24
CA LEU A 41 -1.84 -2.80 -12.85
C LEU A 41 -0.45 -2.81 -12.21
N ALA A 42 0.61 -3.13 -12.95
CA ALA A 42 1.98 -3.04 -12.45
C ALA A 42 2.41 -1.58 -12.24
N ALA A 43 1.99 -0.65 -13.10
CA ALA A 43 2.23 0.77 -12.91
C ALA A 43 1.51 1.28 -11.66
N LEU A 44 0.22 0.93 -11.50
CA LEU A 44 -0.58 1.27 -10.32
C LEU A 44 0.03 0.72 -9.02
N GLU A 45 0.44 -0.55 -9.03
CA GLU A 45 1.12 -1.21 -7.89
C GLU A 45 2.41 -0.46 -7.49
N ARG A 46 3.19 -0.02 -8.48
CA ARG A 46 4.42 0.74 -8.25
C ARG A 46 4.15 2.15 -7.71
N GLU A 47 3.12 2.83 -8.20
CA GLU A 47 2.70 4.13 -7.67
C GLU A 47 2.20 4.02 -6.23
N LEU A 48 1.38 3.00 -5.94
CA LEU A 48 0.95 2.65 -4.59
C LEU A 48 2.14 2.40 -3.66
N GLY A 49 3.14 1.62 -4.11
CA GLY A 49 4.34 1.35 -3.32
C GLY A 49 5.09 2.63 -2.93
N GLN A 50 5.26 3.57 -3.87
CA GLN A 50 5.89 4.86 -3.59
C GLN A 50 5.09 5.72 -2.62
N LEU A 51 3.75 5.72 -2.74
CA LEU A 51 2.87 6.48 -1.87
C LEU A 51 2.92 5.95 -0.44
N LEU A 52 2.81 4.63 -0.27
CA LEU A 52 2.85 3.98 1.05
C LEU A 52 4.18 4.19 1.74
N GLN A 53 5.30 4.11 1.01
CA GLN A 53 6.61 4.37 1.57
C GLN A 53 6.74 5.81 2.06
N ARG A 54 6.30 6.80 1.27
CA ARG A 54 6.27 8.20 1.70
C ARG A 54 5.38 8.41 2.93
N ALA A 55 4.22 7.78 2.97
CA ALA A 55 3.32 7.86 4.12
C ALA A 55 3.99 7.29 5.39
N ALA A 56 4.65 6.13 5.28
CA ALA A 56 5.39 5.52 6.36
C ALA A 56 6.55 6.42 6.86
N ASP A 57 7.27 7.08 5.95
CA ASP A 57 8.36 8.00 6.29
C ASP A 57 7.87 9.23 7.08
N THR A 58 6.61 9.64 6.91
CA THR A 58 6.02 10.74 7.69
C THR A 58 5.52 10.34 9.07
N MET A 59 5.52 9.04 9.40
CA MET A 59 5.05 8.56 10.69
C MET A 59 6.16 8.70 11.75
N PRO A 60 5.85 9.26 12.93
CA PRO A 60 6.81 9.32 14.02
C PRO A 60 7.21 7.89 14.44
N SER A 61 8.49 7.63 14.72
CA SER A 61 8.98 6.30 15.11
C SER A 61 8.31 5.79 16.39
#